data_AF-A0A3Q2YEP4-F1
#
_entry.id   AF-A0A3Q2YEP4-F1
#
_cell.length_a   1.000
_cell.length_b   1.000
_cell.length_c   1.000
_cell.angle_alpha   90.00
_cell.angle_beta   90.00
_cell.angle_gamma   90.00
#
_symmetry.space_group_name_H-M   'P 1'
#
loop_
_entity.id
_entity.type
_entity.pdbx_description
1 polymer ?
#
loop_
_entity_poly.entity_id
_entity_poly.type
_entity_poly.pdbx_seq_one_letter_code
_entity_poly.pdbx_strand_id
1 'polypeptide(L)'
;MELGDLLRFSHCGRTVFTMADAAPAPAGLLRCPECGLAPSFSLVEAPVRVRSPVVDGHRTSCCFLVTSRHGLDGLSEETDCELHVGISNSQGVVLSYTESGVQREQHGWEQSLVIPLVSPGNCIPNWDTQLDHFAAMDTWTADRLRSRSLAL
;
A
#
# COMPACT_ATOMS: atom_id res chain seq x y z
N MET A 1 1.51 2.79 13.08
CA MET A 1 0.51 1.72 13.32
C MET A 1 0.82 0.54 12.40
N GLU A 2 0.80 -0.71 12.84
CA GLU A 2 0.93 -1.86 11.91
C GLU A 2 -0.48 -2.22 11.39
N LEU A 3 -0.71 -2.07 10.09
CA LEU A 3 -1.96 -2.54 9.48
C LEU A 3 -1.88 -4.07 9.37
N GLY A 4 -2.54 -4.77 10.30
CA GLY A 4 -2.69 -6.23 10.28
C GLY A 4 -3.56 -6.74 9.14
N ASP A 5 -3.52 -8.05 8.90
CA ASP A 5 -4.41 -8.71 7.94
C ASP A 5 -5.89 -8.55 8.37
N LEU A 6 -6.79 -8.48 7.40
CA LEU A 6 -8.23 -8.50 7.65
C LEU A 6 -8.77 -9.92 7.46
N LEU A 7 -9.78 -10.28 8.24
CA LEU A 7 -10.65 -11.43 8.01
C LEU A 7 -11.97 -10.94 7.44
N ARG A 8 -12.32 -11.45 6.26
CA ARG A 8 -13.62 -11.27 5.62
C ARG A 8 -14.47 -12.53 5.79
N PHE A 9 -15.67 -12.39 6.32
CA PHE A 9 -16.61 -13.51 6.43
C PHE A 9 -18.07 -13.03 6.31
N SER A 10 -19.00 -13.97 6.10
CA SER A 10 -20.43 -13.66 6.06
C SER A 10 -21.07 -14.01 7.40
N HIS A 11 -21.81 -13.07 8.00
CA HIS A 11 -22.60 -13.29 9.21
C HIS A 11 -23.69 -12.22 9.33
N CYS A 12 -24.77 -12.49 10.06
CA CYS A 12 -25.89 -11.53 10.21
C CYS A 12 -26.48 -11.03 8.87
N GLY A 13 -26.37 -11.83 7.80
CA GLY A 13 -26.80 -11.42 6.45
C GLY A 13 -25.95 -10.35 5.78
N ARG A 14 -24.72 -10.10 6.26
CA ARG A 14 -23.79 -9.10 5.73
C ARG A 14 -22.38 -9.68 5.57
N THR A 15 -21.54 -9.00 4.79
CA THR A 15 -20.09 -9.22 4.79
C THR A 15 -19.47 -8.42 5.92
N VAL A 16 -18.73 -9.10 6.79
CA VAL A 16 -18.05 -8.56 7.96
C VAL A 16 -16.55 -8.57 7.70
N PHE A 17 -15.89 -7.47 8.08
CA PHE A 17 -14.43 -7.34 8.09
C PHE A 17 -13.96 -7.07 9.52
N THR A 18 -12.96 -7.82 9.97
CA THR A 18 -12.32 -7.61 11.28
C THR A 18 -10.82 -7.80 11.15
N MET A 19 -10.05 -7.20 12.06
CA MET A 19 -8.62 -7.47 12.20
C MET A 19 -8.39 -8.95 12.55
N ALA A 20 -7.49 -9.62 11.83
CA ALA A 20 -7.20 -11.05 12.01
C ALA A 20 -6.48 -11.36 13.33
N ASP A 21 -5.80 -10.37 13.88
CA ASP A 21 -5.00 -10.35 15.09
C ASP A 21 -5.74 -9.79 16.31
N ALA A 22 -6.90 -9.15 16.13
CA ALA A 22 -7.70 -8.58 17.23
C ALA A 22 -8.43 -9.62 18.10
N ALA A 23 -7.91 -10.84 18.21
CA ALA A 23 -8.41 -11.80 19.20
C ALA A 23 -7.76 -11.50 20.57
N PRO A 24 -8.51 -11.04 21.59
CA PRO A 24 -8.02 -11.14 22.96
C PRO A 24 -8.08 -12.62 23.37
N ALA A 25 -7.08 -13.05 24.15
CA ALA A 25 -7.01 -14.38 24.76
C ALA A 25 -8.29 -14.80 25.52
N PRO A 26 -8.52 -16.08 25.87
CA PRO A 26 -7.81 -17.32 25.56
C PRO A 26 -8.75 -18.32 24.87
N ALA A 27 -9.11 -18.15 23.60
CA ALA A 27 -9.98 -19.14 22.93
C ALA A 27 -9.88 -19.20 21.40
N GLY A 28 -9.05 -18.39 20.74
CA GLY A 28 -8.89 -18.43 19.27
C GLY A 28 -10.20 -18.34 18.47
N LEU A 29 -11.29 -17.89 19.10
CA LEU A 29 -12.63 -17.98 18.54
C LEU A 29 -13.03 -16.61 18.00
N LEU A 30 -13.12 -16.52 16.67
CA LEU A 30 -13.66 -15.37 15.95
C LEU A 30 -15.06 -15.04 16.49
N ARG A 31 -15.33 -13.75 16.74
CA ARG A 31 -16.65 -13.24 17.11
C ARG A 31 -17.12 -12.19 16.12
N CYS A 32 -18.41 -12.21 15.80
CA CYS A 32 -19.00 -11.17 14.99
C CYS A 32 -19.08 -9.87 15.82
N PRO A 33 -18.50 -8.74 15.36
CA PRO A 33 -18.53 -7.48 16.10
C PRO A 33 -19.95 -6.90 16.22
N GLU A 34 -20.86 -7.30 15.31
CA GLU A 34 -22.25 -6.81 15.30
C GLU A 34 -23.13 -7.48 16.36
N CYS A 35 -23.00 -8.79 16.56
CA CYS A 35 -23.89 -9.54 17.47
C CYS A 35 -23.17 -10.30 18.60
N GLY A 36 -21.84 -10.29 18.63
CA GLY A 36 -21.00 -10.94 19.65
C GLY A 36 -20.93 -12.48 19.57
N LEU A 37 -21.73 -13.10 18.71
CA LEU A 37 -21.78 -14.56 18.55
C LEU A 37 -20.58 -15.07 17.73
N ALA A 38 -20.19 -16.31 18.00
CA ALA A 38 -19.22 -17.02 17.19
C ALA A 38 -19.89 -17.45 15.88
N PRO A 39 -19.43 -16.97 14.72
CA PRO A 39 -19.98 -17.38 13.44
C PRO A 39 -19.65 -18.85 13.16
N SER A 40 -20.60 -19.58 12.58
CA SER A 40 -20.38 -20.92 12.04
C SER A 40 -20.27 -20.85 10.52
N PHE A 41 -19.35 -21.61 9.95
CA PHE A 41 -19.06 -21.58 8.52
C PHE A 41 -19.16 -22.98 7.93
N SER A 42 -19.77 -23.07 6.75
CA SER A 42 -19.51 -24.17 5.84
C SER A 42 -18.12 -24.00 5.20
N LEU A 43 -17.61 -25.03 4.53
CA LEU A 43 -16.33 -24.93 3.79
C LEU A 43 -16.36 -23.85 2.70
N VAL A 44 -17.53 -23.61 2.09
CA VAL A 44 -17.71 -22.62 1.01
C VAL A 44 -17.75 -21.20 1.57
N GLU A 45 -18.19 -21.03 2.82
CA GLU A 45 -18.32 -19.74 3.51
C GLU A 45 -17.17 -19.48 4.49
N ALA A 46 -16.08 -20.27 4.37
CA ALA A 46 -14.92 -20.13 5.23
C ALA A 46 -14.39 -18.68 5.20
N PRO A 47 -13.97 -18.14 6.35
CA PRO A 47 -13.37 -16.81 6.41
C PRO A 47 -12.18 -16.69 5.46
N VAL A 48 -12.14 -15.59 4.73
CA VAL A 48 -11.04 -15.28 3.81
C VAL A 48 -10.12 -14.28 4.49
N ARG A 49 -8.84 -14.63 4.60
CA ARG A 49 -7.81 -13.69 5.04
C ARG A 49 -7.43 -12.78 3.88
N VAL A 50 -7.74 -11.51 4.03
CA VAL A 50 -7.32 -10.42 3.14
C VAL A 50 -6.01 -9.89 3.72
N ARG A 51 -4.92 -10.04 2.96
CA ARG A 51 -3.61 -9.55 3.40
C ARG A 51 -3.61 -8.03 3.46
N SER A 52 -2.85 -7.48 4.40
CA SER A 52 -2.58 -6.04 4.41
C SER A 52 -2.04 -5.60 3.05
N PRO A 53 -2.61 -4.56 2.41
CA PRO A 53 -2.07 -4.00 1.18
C PRO A 53 -0.78 -3.20 1.44
N VAL A 54 -0.44 -2.97 2.71
CA VAL A 54 0.80 -2.29 3.11
C VAL A 54 1.89 -3.33 3.27
N VAL A 55 2.93 -3.19 2.47
CA VAL A 55 4.13 -4.02 2.55
C VAL A 55 5.36 -3.15 2.35
N ASP A 56 6.53 -3.78 2.49
CA ASP A 56 7.80 -3.16 2.18
C ASP A 56 7.95 -2.95 0.67
N GLY A 57 7.82 -1.69 0.23
CA GLY A 57 7.90 -1.29 -1.17
C GLY A 57 9.26 -1.60 -1.80
N HIS A 58 10.35 -1.58 -1.01
CA HIS A 58 11.69 -1.92 -1.47
C HIS A 58 11.87 -3.41 -1.75
N ARG A 59 10.90 -4.25 -1.35
CA ARG A 59 10.86 -5.69 -1.66
C ARG A 59 9.96 -6.01 -2.84
N THR A 60 9.47 -4.99 -3.53
CA THR A 60 8.59 -5.13 -4.69
C THR A 60 9.25 -4.64 -5.96
N SER A 61 8.96 -5.30 -7.08
CA SER A 61 9.52 -4.96 -8.38
C SER A 61 8.44 -4.42 -9.31
N CYS A 62 8.78 -3.38 -10.07
CA CYS A 62 7.93 -2.88 -11.15
C CYS A 62 6.52 -2.50 -10.67
N CYS A 63 6.45 -1.80 -9.52
CA CYS A 63 5.20 -1.44 -8.84
C CYS A 63 5.06 0.09 -8.71
N PHE A 64 3.82 0.55 -8.66
CA PHE A 64 3.48 1.88 -8.19
C PHE A 64 3.26 1.82 -6.69
N LEU A 65 3.91 2.72 -5.97
CA LEU A 65 3.96 2.76 -4.52
C LEU A 65 3.30 4.04 -4.04
N VAL A 66 2.49 3.93 -2.99
CA VAL A 66 1.88 5.07 -2.32
C VAL A 66 2.21 5.00 -0.83
N THR A 67 2.68 6.11 -0.30
CA THR A 67 2.89 6.33 1.13
C THR A 67 2.58 7.79 1.47
N SER A 68 2.97 8.24 2.64
CA SER A 68 3.00 9.67 2.98
C SER A 68 4.30 10.01 3.67
N ARG A 69 4.61 11.30 3.82
CA ARG A 69 5.76 11.75 4.63
C ARG A 69 5.69 11.30 6.10
N HIS A 70 4.52 10.86 6.55
CA HIS A 70 4.26 10.34 7.89
C HIS A 70 3.94 8.84 7.88
N GLY A 71 4.26 8.13 6.80
CA GLY A 71 3.92 6.72 6.63
C GLY A 71 2.41 6.51 6.54
N LEU A 72 1.90 5.41 7.10
CA LEU A 72 0.47 5.09 7.06
C LEU A 72 -0.42 6.05 7.85
N ASP A 73 0.11 6.64 8.92
CA ASP A 73 -0.68 7.53 9.79
C ASP A 73 -1.06 8.83 9.05
N GLY A 74 -0.33 9.17 7.98
CA GLY A 74 -0.68 10.26 7.05
C GLY A 74 -1.65 9.86 5.94
N LEU A 75 -2.00 8.58 5.78
CA LEU A 75 -3.03 8.11 4.84
C LEU A 75 -4.42 8.09 5.51
N SER A 76 -4.73 9.13 6.27
CA SER A 76 -5.98 9.27 7.02
C SER A 76 -6.78 10.45 6.47
N GLU A 77 -8.11 10.32 6.42
CA GLU A 77 -9.01 11.44 6.10
C GLU A 77 -8.94 12.57 7.15
N GLU A 78 -8.46 12.25 8.36
CA GLU A 78 -8.31 13.22 9.46
C GLU A 78 -7.00 14.01 9.37
N THR A 79 -6.06 13.57 8.55
CA THR A 79 -4.73 14.18 8.42
C THR A 79 -4.60 14.85 7.06
N ASP A 80 -4.38 16.17 7.05
CA ASP A 80 -4.01 16.88 5.83
C ASP A 80 -2.53 16.61 5.50
N CYS A 81 -2.27 15.43 4.94
CA CYS A 81 -0.94 14.99 4.55
C CYS A 81 -0.90 14.72 3.05
N GLU A 82 0.08 15.29 2.37
CA GLU A 82 0.32 15.00 0.97
C GLU A 82 0.66 13.51 0.77
N LEU A 83 0.01 12.90 -0.23
CA LEU A 83 0.35 11.57 -0.70
C LEU A 83 1.71 11.61 -1.38
N HIS A 84 2.60 10.73 -0.94
CA HIS A 84 3.88 10.53 -1.57
C HIS A 84 3.81 9.30 -2.48
N VAL A 85 4.21 9.45 -3.74
CA VAL A 85 4.09 8.38 -4.74
C VAL A 85 5.43 8.12 -5.43
N GLY A 86 5.64 6.85 -5.76
CA GLY A 86 6.90 6.38 -6.32
C GLY A 86 6.70 5.18 -7.23
N ILE A 87 7.69 4.90 -8.06
CA ILE A 87 7.71 3.75 -8.95
C ILE A 87 8.96 2.92 -8.63
N SER A 88 8.78 1.64 -8.27
CA SER A 88 9.91 0.75 -8.01
C SER A 88 10.50 0.19 -9.29
N ASN A 89 11.82 0.19 -9.39
CA ASN A 89 12.54 -0.54 -10.42
C ASN A 89 12.52 -2.06 -10.14
N SER A 90 13.19 -2.85 -10.97
CA SER A 90 13.24 -4.31 -10.83
C SER A 90 13.95 -4.79 -9.55
N GLN A 91 14.77 -3.92 -8.94
CA GLN A 91 15.60 -4.18 -7.77
C GLN A 91 15.03 -3.58 -6.48
N GLY A 92 13.86 -2.95 -6.53
CA GLY A 92 13.24 -2.32 -5.35
C GLY A 92 13.77 -0.92 -5.01
N VAL A 93 14.60 -0.31 -5.87
CA VAL A 93 14.89 1.14 -5.77
C VAL A 93 13.65 1.90 -6.22
N VAL A 94 13.21 2.85 -5.40
CA VAL A 94 12.02 3.65 -5.69
C VAL A 94 12.42 4.97 -6.31
N LEU A 95 11.83 5.29 -7.45
CA LEU A 95 11.94 6.60 -8.07
C LEU A 95 10.73 7.42 -7.68
N SER A 96 10.95 8.50 -6.94
CA SER A 96 9.91 9.42 -6.47
C SER A 96 10.20 10.83 -6.99
N TYR A 97 9.17 11.66 -7.07
CA TYR A 97 9.32 13.04 -7.51
C TYR A 97 9.05 13.98 -6.35
N THR A 98 10.09 14.72 -5.95
CA THR A 98 10.06 15.62 -4.79
C THR A 98 10.36 17.07 -5.20
N GLU A 99 10.38 17.98 -4.24
CA GLU A 99 10.82 19.36 -4.46
C GLU A 99 12.27 19.46 -4.97
N SER A 100 13.07 18.41 -4.81
CA SER A 100 14.44 18.33 -5.33
C SER A 100 14.51 17.68 -6.72
N GLY A 101 13.37 17.43 -7.37
CA GLY A 101 13.29 16.68 -8.62
C GLY A 101 13.14 15.17 -8.38
N VAL A 102 13.43 14.35 -9.40
CA VAL A 102 13.35 12.89 -9.26
C VAL A 102 14.45 12.39 -8.33
N GLN A 103 14.06 11.69 -7.27
CA GLN A 103 14.95 11.04 -6.32
C GLN A 103 15.03 9.54 -6.61
N ARG A 104 16.15 8.92 -6.20
CA ARG A 104 16.32 7.46 -6.17
C ARG A 104 16.47 7.05 -4.72
N GLU A 105 15.48 6.36 -4.20
CA GLU A 105 15.34 6.09 -2.78
C GLU A 105 15.48 4.60 -2.51
N GLN A 106 16.37 4.27 -1.57
CA GLN A 106 16.58 2.91 -1.07
C GLN A 106 15.96 2.70 0.31
N HIS A 107 15.37 3.75 0.89
CA HIS A 107 14.72 3.74 2.19
C HIS A 107 13.51 4.68 2.15
N GLY A 108 12.61 4.56 3.13
CA GLY A 108 11.45 5.44 3.29
C GLY A 108 10.15 4.91 2.66
N TRP A 109 10.22 3.76 1.98
CA TRP A 109 9.08 3.09 1.35
C TRP A 109 8.73 1.74 1.99
N GLU A 110 9.25 1.44 3.17
CA GLU A 110 9.04 0.17 3.87
C GLU A 110 7.58 -0.01 4.35
N GLN A 111 6.82 1.07 4.40
CA GLN A 111 5.37 1.08 4.68
C GLN A 111 4.64 1.72 3.51
N SER A 112 4.50 0.96 2.42
CA SER A 112 3.87 1.41 1.18
C SER A 112 2.66 0.57 0.81
N LEU A 113 1.62 1.23 0.31
CA LEU A 113 0.60 0.55 -0.49
C LEU A 113 1.21 0.20 -1.85
N VAL A 114 1.13 -1.08 -2.22
CA VAL A 114 1.76 -1.59 -3.44
C VAL A 114 0.71 -1.91 -4.49
N ILE A 115 0.84 -1.28 -5.66
CA ILE A 115 -0.01 -1.51 -6.82
C ILE A 115 0.89 -2.06 -7.94
N PRO A 116 0.83 -3.37 -8.23
CA PRO A 116 1.60 -3.95 -9.32
C PRO A 116 1.23 -3.30 -10.66
N LEU A 117 2.21 -2.74 -11.38
CA LEU A 117 1.99 -2.17 -12.71
C LEU A 117 1.96 -3.24 -13.80
N VAL A 118 2.42 -4.44 -13.44
CA VAL A 118 2.48 -5.61 -14.27
C VAL A 118 1.99 -6.82 -13.49
N SER A 119 1.55 -7.84 -14.21
CA SER A 119 1.23 -9.13 -13.58
C SER A 119 2.44 -9.64 -12.79
N PRO A 120 2.24 -10.19 -11.57
CA PRO A 120 3.33 -10.74 -10.77
C PRO A 120 4.20 -11.71 -11.56
N GLY A 121 5.52 -11.52 -11.53
CA GLY A 121 6.49 -12.36 -12.25
C GLY A 121 6.80 -11.92 -13.68
N ASN A 122 6.10 -10.93 -14.24
CA ASN A 122 6.35 -10.42 -15.59
C ASN A 122 6.75 -8.94 -15.53
N CYS A 123 8.04 -8.62 -15.38
CA CYS A 123 8.46 -7.23 -15.54
C CYS A 123 8.51 -6.85 -17.03
N ILE A 124 8.18 -5.59 -17.33
CA ILE A 124 8.28 -5.04 -18.70
C ILE A 124 9.74 -5.19 -19.17
N PRO A 125 10.00 -5.69 -20.39
CA PRO A 125 11.35 -5.72 -20.93
C PRO A 125 11.97 -4.32 -20.89
N ASN A 126 13.20 -4.22 -20.38
CA ASN A 126 13.93 -2.96 -20.21
C ASN A 126 13.26 -1.94 -19.27
N TRP A 127 12.43 -2.40 -18.32
CA TRP A 127 11.76 -1.55 -17.31
C TRP A 127 12.72 -0.55 -16.67
N ASP A 128 13.83 -1.04 -16.11
CA ASP A 128 14.81 -0.19 -15.43
C ASP A 128 15.41 0.87 -16.36
N THR A 129 15.76 0.46 -17.60
CA THR A 129 16.30 1.38 -18.61
C THR A 129 15.29 2.45 -19.01
N GLN A 130 14.01 2.07 -19.19
CA GLN A 130 12.96 3.02 -19.51
C GLN A 130 12.73 3.98 -18.35
N LEU A 131 12.66 3.47 -17.13
CA LEU A 131 12.45 4.25 -15.93
C LEU A 131 13.61 5.24 -15.70
N ASP A 132 14.85 4.80 -15.89
CA ASP A 132 16.04 5.65 -15.83
C ASP A 132 16.02 6.73 -16.93
N HIS A 133 15.66 6.37 -18.16
CA HIS A 133 15.54 7.32 -19.26
C HIS A 133 14.47 8.38 -18.96
N PHE A 134 13.28 7.97 -18.49
CA PHE A 134 12.23 8.92 -18.10
C PHE A 134 12.68 9.82 -16.98
N ALA A 135 13.33 9.29 -15.93
CA ALA A 135 13.82 10.07 -14.80
C ALA A 135 14.86 11.12 -15.19
N ALA A 136 15.67 10.85 -16.22
CA ALA A 136 16.69 11.77 -16.72
C ALA A 136 16.17 12.86 -17.67
N MET A 137 14.90 12.83 -18.06
CA MET A 137 14.33 13.87 -18.92
C MET A 137 14.23 15.22 -18.18
N ASP A 138 14.50 16.33 -18.86
CA ASP A 138 14.35 17.72 -18.34
C ASP A 138 12.89 18.13 -18.05
N THR A 139 11.98 17.15 -18.00
CA THR A 139 10.55 17.30 -17.74
C THR A 139 10.23 17.33 -16.25
N TRP A 140 11.13 16.85 -15.39
CA TRP A 140 10.91 16.67 -13.94
C TRP A 140 11.62 17.73 -13.09
N THR A 141 11.44 19.00 -13.42
CA THR A 141 12.07 20.09 -12.67
C THR A 141 11.34 20.37 -11.36
N ALA A 142 12.04 20.71 -10.28
CA ALA A 142 11.47 21.12 -8.98
C ALA A 142 10.33 22.14 -9.11
N ASP A 143 10.46 23.08 -10.04
CA ASP A 143 9.49 24.16 -10.26
C ASP A 143 8.12 23.66 -10.70
N ARG A 144 8.04 22.54 -11.42
CA ARG A 144 6.75 21.96 -11.83
C ARG A 144 5.96 21.43 -10.65
N LEU A 145 6.62 20.84 -9.66
CA LEU A 145 5.95 20.40 -8.43
C LEU A 145 5.45 21.61 -7.63
N ARG A 146 6.33 22.60 -7.40
CA ARG A 146 5.99 23.82 -6.64
C ARG A 146 4.84 24.62 -7.26
N SER A 147 4.79 24.69 -8.58
CA SER A 147 3.70 25.37 -9.30
C SER A 147 2.32 24.72 -9.09
N ARG A 148 2.27 23.43 -8.71
CA ARG A 148 1.04 22.69 -8.45
C ARG A 148 0.57 22.78 -6.99
N SER A 149 1.47 22.79 -6.01
CA SER A 149 1.07 23.01 -4.59
C SER A 149 0.57 24.43 -4.32
N LEU A 150 0.97 25.43 -5.12
CA LEU A 150 0.47 26.82 -4.99
C LEU A 150 -0.89 27.07 -5.68
N ALA A 151 -1.44 26.06 -6.36
CA ALA A 151 -2.71 26.16 -7.08
C ALA A 151 -3.88 25.45 -6.37
N LEU A 152 -3.65 24.90 -5.17
CA LEU A 152 -4.64 24.31 -4.28
C LEU A 152 -4.81 25.19 -3.03
#